data_AF-A0A522EQI8-F1
#
_entry.id   AF-A0A522EQI8-F1
#
_cell.length_a   1.000
_cell.length_b   1.000
_cell.length_c   1.000
_cell.angle_alpha   90.00
_cell.angle_beta   90.00
_cell.angle_gamma   90.00
#
_symmetry.space_group_name_H-M   'P 1'
#
loop_
_entity.id
_entity.type
_entity.pdbx_description
1 polymer ?
#
loop_
_entity_poly.entity_id
_entity_poly.type
_entity_poly.pdbx_seq_one_letter_code
_entity_poly.pdbx_strand_id
1 'polypeptide(L)'
;DISDVELNKFDAIILTKNPSQNDAIKLSSYEQSGGLIFTSETNERYNISLQSFISSLNGKYEPILAQERGRDSLSMDIKKGWTFLSETFPVYQGWTAKLNGKPVKILRADGIFTAVYATEDGKLGFEYKPTSFSIGLLISGLAFAISAGLLLYINKNKLAKFAYK
;
A
#
# COMPACT_ATOMS: atom_id res chain seq x y z
N ASP A 1 -1.02 7.01 -20.47
CA ASP A 1 -2.00 8.05 -20.18
C ASP A 1 -1.79 8.48 -18.74
N ILE A 2 -1.34 9.71 -18.56
CA ILE A 2 -1.05 10.29 -17.25
C ILE A 2 -2.36 10.87 -16.69
N SER A 3 -2.72 10.51 -15.47
CA SER A 3 -3.92 11.03 -14.80
C SER A 3 -3.64 12.39 -14.15
N ASP A 4 -4.52 13.38 -14.37
CA ASP A 4 -4.41 14.71 -13.73
C ASP A 4 -4.47 14.61 -12.20
N VAL A 5 -5.25 13.65 -11.68
CA VAL A 5 -5.36 13.37 -10.24
C VAL A 5 -4.06 12.81 -9.69
N GLU A 6 -3.26 12.15 -10.52
CA GLU A 6 -1.95 11.60 -10.14
C GLU A 6 -0.86 12.66 -10.20
N LEU A 7 -0.87 13.53 -11.22
CA LEU A 7 0.04 14.67 -11.34
C LEU A 7 -0.01 15.58 -10.11
N ASN A 8 -1.21 15.88 -9.62
CA ASN A 8 -1.42 16.76 -8.47
C ASN A 8 -0.92 16.19 -7.12
N LYS A 9 -0.34 14.99 -7.11
CA LYS A 9 0.27 14.38 -5.91
C LYS A 9 1.76 14.71 -5.77
N PHE A 10 2.36 15.34 -6.77
CA PHE A 10 3.79 15.58 -6.85
C PHE A 10 4.07 17.05 -7.14
N ASP A 11 5.08 17.61 -6.49
CA ASP A 11 5.55 18.98 -6.75
C ASP A 11 6.51 19.02 -7.96
N ALA A 12 7.11 17.88 -8.29
CA ALA A 12 8.04 17.74 -9.39
C ALA A 12 7.92 16.38 -10.10
N ILE A 13 8.18 16.39 -11.41
CA ILE A 13 8.13 15.22 -12.28
C ILE A 13 9.38 15.16 -13.14
N ILE A 14 9.96 13.97 -13.26
CA ILE A 14 11.10 13.70 -14.14
C ILE A 14 10.63 12.85 -15.31
N LEU A 15 10.74 13.37 -16.53
CA LEU A 15 10.41 12.67 -17.76
C LEU A 15 11.67 12.05 -18.35
N THR A 16 11.68 10.72 -18.46
CA THR A 16 12.76 9.95 -19.09
C THR A 16 12.48 9.63 -20.56
N LYS A 17 11.28 9.97 -21.04
CA LYS A 17 10.81 9.77 -22.42
C LYS A 17 9.94 10.95 -22.83
N ASN A 18 9.86 11.18 -24.14
CA ASN A 18 9.00 12.22 -24.68
C ASN A 18 7.51 11.83 -24.52
N PRO A 19 6.69 12.72 -23.95
CA PRO A 19 5.27 12.46 -23.73
C PRO A 19 4.49 12.44 -25.05
N SER A 20 3.34 11.76 -25.05
CA SER A 20 2.39 11.86 -26.16
C SER A 20 1.80 13.26 -26.27
N GLN A 21 1.17 13.61 -27.41
CA GLN A 21 0.55 14.93 -27.59
C GLN A 21 -0.52 15.23 -26.52
N ASN A 22 -1.30 14.23 -26.12
CA ASN A 22 -2.30 14.36 -25.06
C ASN A 22 -1.66 14.55 -23.68
N ASP A 23 -0.61 13.79 -23.38
CA ASP A 23 0.12 13.93 -22.11
C ASP A 23 0.88 15.27 -22.04
N ALA A 24 1.38 15.78 -23.18
CA ALA A 24 2.06 17.08 -23.25
C ALA A 24 1.14 18.26 -22.91
N ILE A 25 -0.13 18.19 -23.28
CA ILE A 25 -1.14 19.20 -22.90
C ILE A 25 -1.35 19.19 -21.39
N LYS A 26 -1.48 18.00 -20.79
CA LYS A 26 -1.64 17.84 -19.33
C LYS A 26 -0.41 18.33 -18.56
N LEU A 27 0.78 17.99 -19.05
CA LEU A 27 2.05 18.43 -18.47
C LEU A 27 2.21 19.95 -18.56
N SER A 28 1.82 20.57 -19.68
CA SER A 28 1.79 22.04 -19.80
C SER A 28 0.85 22.67 -18.77
N SER A 29 -0.33 22.08 -18.54
CA SER A 29 -1.26 22.55 -17.51
C SER A 29 -0.72 22.39 -16.09
N TYR A 30 0.03 21.32 -15.83
CA TYR A 30 0.69 21.06 -14.55
C TYR A 30 1.85 22.04 -14.29
N GLU A 31 2.63 22.37 -15.31
CA GLU A 31 3.68 23.39 -15.21
C GLU A 31 3.08 24.78 -14.91
N GLN A 32 1.97 25.13 -15.59
CA GLN A 32 1.26 26.39 -15.35
C GLN A 32 0.64 26.50 -13.96
N SER A 33 0.28 25.39 -13.32
CA SER A 33 -0.22 25.39 -11.94
C SER A 33 0.90 25.44 -10.88
N GLY A 34 2.17 25.54 -11.32
CA GLY A 34 3.34 25.64 -10.46
C GLY A 34 4.10 24.34 -10.25
N GLY A 35 3.70 23.26 -10.94
CA GLY A 35 4.44 22.00 -10.94
C GLY A 35 5.76 22.09 -11.67
N LEU A 36 6.78 21.37 -11.20
CA LEU A 36 8.11 21.37 -11.81
C LEU A 36 8.29 20.17 -12.73
N ILE A 37 8.80 20.39 -13.94
CA ILE A 37 9.08 19.29 -14.88
C ILE A 37 10.55 19.33 -15.26
N PHE A 38 11.22 18.19 -15.10
CA PHE A 38 12.57 17.96 -15.61
C PHE A 38 12.53 16.99 -16.79
N THR A 39 13.17 17.38 -17.89
CA THR A 39 13.28 16.56 -19.12
C THR A 39 14.72 16.51 -19.63
N SER A 40 15.07 15.53 -20.46
CA SER A 40 16.39 15.50 -21.11
C SER A 40 16.66 16.76 -21.95
N GLU A 41 15.62 17.31 -22.59
CA GLU A 41 15.70 18.55 -23.37
C GLU A 41 15.96 19.79 -22.48
N THR A 42 15.43 19.82 -21.25
CA THR A 42 15.73 20.92 -20.30
C THR A 42 17.19 20.93 -19.86
N ASN A 43 17.82 19.77 -19.70
CA ASN A 43 19.24 19.67 -19.41
C ASN A 43 20.08 20.24 -20.57
N GLU A 44 19.74 19.90 -21.81
CA GLU A 44 20.46 20.40 -22.99
C GLU A 44 20.21 21.89 -23.25
N ARG A 45 18.99 22.37 -23.04
CA ARG A 45 18.60 23.76 -23.32
C ARG A 45 19.08 24.76 -22.26
N TYR A 46 19.03 24.37 -21.00
CA TYR A 46 19.29 25.28 -19.87
C TYR A 46 20.54 24.91 -19.05
N ASN A 47 21.25 23.83 -19.40
CA ASN A 47 22.40 23.31 -18.65
C ASN A 47 22.08 23.09 -17.15
N ILE A 48 20.82 22.74 -16.87
CA ILE A 48 20.35 22.45 -15.51
C ILE A 48 20.62 20.97 -15.25
N SER A 49 21.58 20.69 -14.36
CA SER A 49 21.83 19.31 -13.94
C SER A 49 20.68 18.78 -13.10
N LEU A 50 20.43 17.47 -13.18
CA LEU A 50 19.43 16.81 -12.34
C LEU A 50 19.69 17.05 -10.84
N GLN A 51 20.97 17.14 -10.44
CA GLN A 51 21.34 17.44 -9.05
C GLN A 51 20.90 18.84 -8.63
N SER A 52 21.07 19.84 -9.50
CA SER A 52 20.62 21.21 -9.21
C SER A 52 19.10 21.30 -9.14
N PHE A 53 18.39 20.59 -10.01
CA PHE A 53 16.93 20.47 -9.97
C PHE A 53 16.45 19.82 -8.67
N ILE A 54 17.03 18.68 -8.28
CA ILE A 54 16.66 18.02 -7.01
C ILE A 54 16.97 18.93 -5.81
N SER A 55 18.07 19.69 -5.87
CA SER A 55 18.45 20.62 -4.80
C SER A 55 17.52 21.83 -4.67
N SER A 56 16.77 22.18 -5.73
CA SER A 56 15.74 23.24 -5.64
C SER A 56 14.44 22.75 -5.02
N LEU A 57 14.25 21.43 -4.90
CA LEU A 57 13.11 20.84 -4.22
C LEU A 57 13.28 21.02 -2.71
N ASN A 58 12.61 22.05 -2.18
CA ASN A 58 12.53 22.30 -0.73
C ASN A 58 11.52 21.35 -0.08
N GLY A 59 11.90 20.08 0.06
CA GLY A 59 11.12 19.11 0.84
C GLY A 59 11.24 19.39 2.34
N LYS A 60 10.11 19.62 3.01
CA LYS A 60 10.05 19.59 4.48
C LYS A 60 9.72 18.16 4.91
N TYR A 61 10.59 17.59 5.74
CA TYR A 61 10.36 16.27 6.34
C TYR A 61 9.99 16.45 7.80
N GLU A 62 8.81 15.96 8.18
CA GLU A 62 8.39 15.90 9.56
C GLU A 62 8.46 14.46 10.04
N PRO A 63 9.24 14.15 11.10
CA PRO A 63 9.29 12.81 11.64
C PRO A 63 7.93 12.46 12.23
N ILE A 64 7.39 11.31 11.83
CA ILE A 64 6.12 10.80 12.34
C ILE A 64 6.44 9.70 13.36
N LEU A 65 5.81 9.79 14.53
CA LEU A 65 5.90 8.76 15.56
C LEU A 65 4.68 7.85 15.48
N ALA A 66 4.93 6.55 15.57
CA ALA A 66 3.87 5.56 15.72
C ALA A 66 3.16 5.78 17.07
N GLN A 67 1.83 5.85 17.04
CA GLN A 67 1.02 5.99 18.25
C GLN A 67 0.69 4.64 18.85
N GLU A 68 0.31 3.67 18.01
CA GLU A 68 0.04 2.31 18.43
C GLU A 68 0.80 1.34 17.54
N ARG A 69 1.55 0.43 18.15
CA ARG A 69 2.28 -0.62 17.45
C ARG A 69 1.92 -1.97 18.07
N GLY A 70 1.08 -2.72 17.36
CA GLY A 70 0.78 -4.10 17.64
C GLY A 70 1.74 -5.05 16.90
N ARG A 71 1.50 -6.36 17.05
CA ARG A 71 2.24 -7.38 16.28
C ARG A 71 1.84 -7.37 14.79
N ASP A 72 0.58 -7.09 14.54
CA ASP A 72 -0.11 -7.18 13.25
C ASP A 72 -0.76 -5.86 12.84
N SER A 73 -0.52 -4.78 13.59
CA SER A 73 -1.14 -3.49 13.40
C SER A 73 -0.18 -2.35 13.72
N LEU A 74 -0.34 -1.24 12.99
CA LEU A 74 0.42 -0.01 13.21
C LEU A 74 -0.50 1.17 12.96
N SER A 75 -0.54 2.13 13.87
CA SER A 75 -1.36 3.34 13.72
C SER A 75 -0.57 4.61 14.05
N MET A 76 -0.84 5.68 13.30
CA MET A 76 -0.21 6.98 13.47
C MET A 76 -1.09 8.08 12.90
N ASP A 77 -0.99 9.29 13.46
CA ASP A 77 -1.54 10.48 12.83
C ASP A 77 -0.57 11.01 11.78
N ILE A 78 -1.12 11.36 10.63
CA ILE A 78 -0.37 11.87 9.49
C ILE A 78 -1.00 13.17 8.98
N LYS A 79 -0.17 13.94 8.28
CA LYS A 79 -0.60 15.09 7.50
C LYS A 79 -0.89 14.68 6.05
N LYS A 80 -1.71 15.48 5.38
CA LYS A 80 -1.92 15.39 3.94
C LYS A 80 -0.56 15.40 3.22
N GLY A 81 -0.41 14.50 2.25
CA GLY A 81 0.80 14.34 1.45
C GLY A 81 1.38 12.93 1.51
N TRP A 82 2.66 12.81 1.22
CA TRP A 82 3.36 11.53 1.23
C TRP A 82 3.81 11.16 2.63
N THR A 83 3.34 10.00 3.10
CA THR A 83 3.88 9.34 4.29
C THR A 83 4.83 8.24 3.85
N PHE A 84 6.04 8.27 4.39
CA PHE A 84 7.06 7.25 4.18
C PHE A 84 7.34 6.51 5.48
N LEU A 85 7.47 5.17 5.40
CA LEU A 85 7.82 4.32 6.52
C LEU A 85 8.93 3.38 6.11
N SER A 86 9.89 3.17 7.01
CA SER A 86 10.97 2.17 6.86
C SER A 86 10.48 0.71 6.94
N GLU A 87 9.16 0.50 7.07
CA GLU A 87 8.53 -0.82 7.07
C GLU A 87 8.38 -1.34 5.63
N THR A 88 8.40 -2.67 5.46
CA THR A 88 8.38 -3.33 4.14
C THR A 88 7.02 -3.97 3.80
N PHE A 89 5.92 -3.38 4.27
CA PHE A 89 4.56 -3.89 4.08
C PHE A 89 4.18 -4.23 2.62
N PRO A 90 4.56 -3.44 1.59
CA PRO A 90 4.25 -3.77 0.19
C PRO A 90 4.89 -5.07 -0.34
N VAL A 91 5.86 -5.64 0.39
CA VAL A 91 6.53 -6.89 0.03
C VAL A 91 5.73 -8.09 0.54
N TYR A 92 5.04 -7.96 1.68
CA TYR A 92 4.31 -9.03 2.31
C TYR A 92 2.80 -8.95 2.00
N GLN A 93 2.28 -9.99 1.33
CA GLN A 93 0.84 -10.09 1.05
C GLN A 93 0.05 -10.21 2.36
N GLY A 94 -1.06 -9.47 2.46
CA GLY A 94 -1.95 -9.47 3.63
C GLY A 94 -1.96 -8.16 4.40
N TRP A 95 -0.99 -7.26 4.19
CA TRP A 95 -1.08 -5.90 4.73
C TRP A 95 -2.14 -5.08 3.99
N THR A 96 -2.95 -4.38 4.78
CA THR A 96 -3.93 -3.40 4.30
C THR A 96 -3.74 -2.09 5.03
N ALA A 97 -4.04 -0.98 4.37
CA ALA A 97 -3.96 0.35 4.96
C ALA A 97 -5.29 1.08 4.86
N LYS A 98 -5.62 1.86 5.88
CA LYS A 98 -6.81 2.71 5.94
C LYS A 98 -6.46 4.09 6.47
N LEU A 99 -6.90 5.13 5.77
CA LEU A 99 -6.85 6.51 6.23
C LEU A 99 -8.25 6.93 6.67
N ASN A 100 -8.43 7.32 7.94
CA ASN A 100 -9.74 7.67 8.49
C ASN A 100 -10.82 6.59 8.21
N GLY A 101 -10.42 5.31 8.28
CA GLY A 101 -11.28 4.16 8.00
C GLY A 101 -11.48 3.81 6.52
N LYS A 102 -11.08 4.68 5.58
CA LYS A 102 -11.19 4.45 4.13
C LYS A 102 -9.95 3.71 3.60
N PRO A 103 -10.11 2.67 2.76
CA PRO A 103 -8.96 1.96 2.18
C PRO A 103 -8.04 2.88 1.39
N VAL A 104 -6.74 2.76 1.63
CA VAL A 104 -5.70 3.46 0.86
C VAL A 104 -4.68 2.47 0.34
N LYS A 105 -4.07 2.80 -0.80
CA LYS A 105 -3.08 1.95 -1.45
C LYS A 105 -1.74 2.05 -0.73
N ILE A 106 -1.18 0.90 -0.39
CA ILE A 106 0.21 0.78 0.06
C ILE A 106 1.10 0.74 -1.19
N LEU A 107 2.00 1.70 -1.31
CA LEU A 107 2.93 1.87 -2.42
C LEU A 107 4.35 1.54 -1.99
N ARG A 108 5.21 1.26 -2.96
CA ARG A 108 6.64 1.06 -2.75
C ARG A 108 7.37 2.38 -2.92
N ALA A 109 8.14 2.75 -1.92
CA ALA A 109 9.17 3.77 -2.04
C ALA A 109 10.54 3.11 -1.94
N ASP A 110 11.50 3.58 -2.75
CA ASP A 110 12.88 3.10 -2.76
C ASP A 110 12.97 1.56 -2.74
N GLY A 111 12.24 0.94 -3.67
CA GLY A 111 12.18 -0.50 -3.88
C GLY A 111 11.26 -1.25 -2.90
N ILE A 112 11.56 -1.21 -1.61
CA ILE A 112 10.94 -2.10 -0.60
C ILE A 112 10.17 -1.38 0.51
N PHE A 113 10.41 -0.08 0.71
CA PHE A 113 9.81 0.66 1.81
C PHE A 113 8.35 1.03 1.51
N THR A 114 7.63 1.36 2.56
CA THR A 114 6.22 1.69 2.49
C THR A 114 6.04 3.16 2.21
N ALA A 115 5.23 3.48 1.22
CA ALA A 115 4.70 4.81 0.99
C ALA A 115 3.18 4.79 0.92
N VAL A 116 2.54 5.82 1.46
CA VAL A 116 1.11 6.06 1.35
C VAL A 116 0.91 7.53 1.01
N TYR A 117 0.06 7.81 0.02
CA TYR A 117 -0.39 9.17 -0.26
C TYR A 117 -1.69 9.44 0.48
N ALA A 118 -1.67 10.43 1.36
CA ALA A 118 -2.82 10.89 2.11
C ALA A 118 -3.44 12.12 1.45
N THR A 119 -4.72 12.04 1.10
CA THR A 119 -5.46 13.15 0.51
C THR A 119 -5.88 14.20 1.53
N GLU A 120 -5.86 13.84 2.82
CA GLU A 120 -6.31 14.63 3.97
C GLU A 120 -5.48 14.24 5.21
N ASP A 121 -5.50 15.10 6.23
CA ASP A 121 -4.95 14.79 7.55
C ASP A 121 -5.78 13.68 8.22
N GLY A 122 -5.15 12.91 9.10
CA GLY A 122 -5.87 12.01 10.00
C GLY A 122 -5.11 10.76 10.40
N LYS A 123 -5.85 9.76 10.85
CA LYS A 123 -5.29 8.51 11.39
C LYS A 123 -5.06 7.51 10.26
N LEU A 124 -3.80 7.20 10.01
CA LEU A 124 -3.38 6.10 9.13
C LEU A 124 -3.18 4.84 9.95
N GLY A 125 -3.93 3.80 9.61
CA GLY A 125 -3.83 2.48 10.23
C GLY A 125 -3.42 1.42 9.22
N PHE A 126 -2.51 0.56 9.62
CA PHE A 126 -2.12 -0.66 8.92
C PHE A 126 -2.58 -1.87 9.70
N GLU A 127 -3.04 -2.90 8.99
CA GLU A 127 -3.50 -4.15 9.57
C GLU A 127 -3.07 -5.33 8.69
N TYR A 128 -2.49 -6.36 9.32
CA TYR A 128 -2.04 -7.57 8.66
C TYR A 128 -3.07 -8.69 8.77
N LYS A 129 -3.64 -9.08 7.63
CA LYS A 129 -4.62 -10.16 7.50
C LYS A 129 -4.13 -11.18 6.45
N PRO A 130 -3.31 -12.16 6.85
CA PRO A 130 -2.79 -13.16 5.91
C PRO A 130 -3.92 -14.06 5.41
N THR A 131 -4.08 -14.15 4.10
CA THR A 131 -5.07 -15.03 3.45
C THR A 131 -4.85 -16.50 3.81
N SER A 132 -3.59 -16.92 3.96
CA SER A 132 -3.21 -18.29 4.35
C SER A 132 -3.77 -18.70 5.71
N PHE A 133 -3.92 -17.78 6.65
CA PHE A 133 -4.48 -18.11 7.97
C PHE A 133 -5.96 -18.47 7.87
N SER A 134 -6.74 -17.70 7.11
CA SER A 134 -8.16 -17.99 6.87
C SER A 134 -8.36 -19.31 6.13
N ILE A 135 -7.49 -19.60 5.15
CA ILE A 135 -7.51 -20.89 4.42
C ILE A 135 -7.18 -22.06 5.36
N GLY A 136 -6.13 -21.92 6.18
CA GLY A 136 -5.74 -22.93 7.15
C GLY A 136 -6.86 -23.24 8.15
N LEU A 137 -7.50 -22.20 8.67
CA LEU A 137 -8.63 -22.34 9.60
C LEU A 137 -9.80 -23.12 8.97
N LEU A 138 -10.11 -22.85 7.70
CA LEU A 138 -11.15 -23.56 6.97
C LEU A 138 -10.81 -25.05 6.79
N ILE A 139 -9.57 -25.35 6.38
CA ILE A 139 -9.10 -26.74 6.21
C ILE A 139 -9.13 -27.49 7.55
N SER A 140 -8.64 -26.87 8.63
CA SER A 140 -8.67 -27.44 9.98
C SER A 140 -10.11 -27.69 10.46
N GLY A 141 -11.03 -26.76 10.20
CA GLY A 141 -12.44 -26.92 10.52
C GLY A 141 -13.08 -28.10 9.79
N LEU A 142 -12.81 -28.25 8.49
CA LEU A 142 -13.30 -29.39 7.70
C LEU A 142 -12.72 -30.72 8.19
N ALA A 143 -11.42 -30.78 8.46
CA ALA A 143 -10.76 -31.97 8.98
C ALA A 143 -11.36 -32.38 10.33
N PHE A 144 -11.56 -31.42 11.24
CA PHE A 144 -12.19 -31.66 12.53
C PHE A 144 -13.62 -32.19 12.40
N ALA A 145 -14.43 -31.59 11.52
CA ALA A 145 -15.81 -32.04 11.27
C ALA A 145 -15.87 -33.48 10.73
N ILE A 146 -14.97 -33.83 9.80
CA ILE A 146 -14.87 -35.19 9.25
C ILE A 146 -14.45 -36.18 10.34
N SER A 147 -13.40 -35.87 11.11
CA SER A 147 -12.94 -36.74 12.20
C SER A 147 -14.01 -36.94 13.28
N ALA A 148 -14.71 -35.87 13.67
CA ALA A 148 -15.83 -35.96 14.62
C ALA A 148 -16.98 -36.81 14.06
N GLY A 149 -17.34 -36.61 12.79
CA GLY A 149 -18.36 -37.40 12.11
C GLY A 149 -18.03 -38.90 12.06
N LEU A 150 -16.78 -39.24 11.75
CA LEU A 150 -16.28 -40.62 11.75
C LEU A 150 -16.33 -41.26 13.14
N LEU A 151 -15.90 -40.53 14.18
CA LEU A 151 -15.95 -41.02 15.56
C LEU A 151 -17.40 -41.30 16.02
N LEU A 152 -18.33 -40.40 15.70
CA LEU A 152 -19.75 -40.58 16.01
C LEU A 152 -20.35 -41.77 15.25
N TYR A 153 -19.98 -41.95 13.98
CA TYR A 153 -20.41 -43.08 13.16
C TYR A 153 -19.93 -44.42 13.73
N ILE A 154 -18.65 -44.50 14.10
CA ILE A 154 -18.06 -45.72 14.68
C ILE A 154 -18.73 -46.07 16.03
N ASN A 155 -18.97 -45.07 16.88
CA ASN A 155 -19.60 -45.30 18.19
C ASN A 155 -21.05 -45.77 18.06
N LYS A 156 -21.83 -45.23 17.10
CA LYS A 156 -23.18 -45.73 16.80
C LYS A 156 -23.17 -47.20 16.39
N ASN A 157 -22.26 -47.60 15.51
CA ASN A 157 -22.16 -48.98 15.04
C ASN A 157 -21.71 -49.97 16.13
N LYS A 158 -20.88 -49.53 17.09
CA LYS A 158 -20.51 -50.36 18.25
C LYS A 158 -21.70 -50.63 19.18
N LEU A 159 -22.52 -49.61 19.46
CA LEU A 159 -23.72 -49.75 20.30
C LEU A 159 -24.77 -50.67 19.63
N ALA A 160 -24.98 -50.53 18.32
CA ALA A 160 -25.88 -51.40 17.58
C ALA A 160 -25.45 -52.88 17.60
N LYS A 161 -24.14 -53.16 17.57
CA LYS A 161 -23.60 -54.54 17.68
C LYS A 161 -23.77 -55.15 19.07
N PHE A 162 -23.80 -54.35 20.13
CA PHE A 162 -24.01 -54.84 21.51
C PHE A 162 -25.49 -55.09 21.83
N ALA A 163 -26.42 -54.38 21.18
CA ALA A 163 -27.86 -54.57 21.39
C ALA A 163 -28.44 -55.82 20.72
N TYR A 164 -27.69 -56.48 19.82
CA TYR A 164 -28.12 -57.65 19.05
C TYR A 164 -27.49 -58.97 19.53
N LYS A 165 -26.86 -58.96 20.71
CA LYS A 165 -26.23 -60.12 21.34
C LYS A 165 -26.83 -60.35 22.72
#